data_AF-A0A7D4Y7S7-F1
#
_entry.id   AF-A0A7D4Y7S7-F1
#
_cell.length_a   1.000
_cell.length_b   1.000
_cell.length_c   1.000
_cell.angle_alpha   90.00
_cell.angle_beta   90.00
_cell.angle_gamma   90.00
#
_symmetry.space_group_name_H-M   'P 1'
#
loop_
_entity.id
_entity.type
_entity.pdbx_description
1 polymer ?
#
loop_
_entity_poly.entity_id
_entity_poly.type
_entity_poly.pdbx_seq_one_letter_code
_entity_poly.pdbx_strand_id
1 'polypeptide(L)'
;MIRTQVCWDATIRIVVGAAVVGGGLVAAAALFGVAVIGWLLAIMVAAPATLFGTFLATKGLWLVVEAATRETVEGAPRSESLTEE
;
A
#
# COMPACT_ATOMS: atom_id res chain seq x y z
N MET A 1 -0.04 -20.29 10.53
CA MET A 1 -1.22 -19.38 10.54
C MET A 1 -0.85 -17.90 10.56
N ILE A 2 0.14 -17.45 11.34
CA ILE A 2 0.48 -16.02 11.44
C ILE A 2 0.99 -15.43 10.11
N ARG A 3 1.86 -16.14 9.37
CA ARG A 3 2.42 -15.66 8.08
C ARG A 3 1.35 -15.42 7.02
N THR A 4 0.42 -16.36 6.86
CA THR A 4 -0.69 -16.24 5.89
C THR A 4 -1.60 -15.08 6.23
N GLN A 5 -1.77 -14.77 7.51
CA GLN A 5 -2.57 -13.63 7.95
C GLN A 5 -1.88 -12.28 7.66
N VAL A 6 -0.56 -12.18 7.85
CA VAL A 6 0.22 -10.97 7.52
C VAL A 6 0.27 -10.74 6.01
N CYS A 7 0.53 -11.79 5.22
CA CYS A 7 0.50 -11.68 3.76
C CYS A 7 -0.90 -11.27 3.27
N TRP A 8 -1.96 -11.83 3.84
CA TRP A 8 -3.33 -11.49 3.46
C TRP A 8 -3.69 -10.04 3.81
N ASP A 9 -3.33 -9.55 5.00
CA ASP A 9 -3.53 -8.15 5.39
C ASP A 9 -2.75 -7.20 4.47
N ALA A 10 -1.52 -7.55 4.11
CA ALA A 10 -0.73 -6.80 3.14
C ALA A 10 -1.40 -6.74 1.75
N THR A 11 -1.86 -7.89 1.23
CA THR A 11 -2.56 -7.97 -0.05
C THR A 11 -3.83 -7.12 -0.04
N ILE A 12 -4.66 -7.22 1.00
CA ILE A 12 -5.87 -6.42 1.12
C ILE A 12 -5.53 -4.93 1.07
N ARG A 13 -4.55 -4.47 1.83
CA ARG A 13 -4.18 -3.04 1.87
C ARG A 13 -3.68 -2.52 0.53
N ILE A 14 -2.92 -3.32 -0.21
CA ILE A 14 -2.46 -2.98 -1.56
C ILE A 14 -3.64 -2.90 -2.53
N VAL A 15 -4.49 -3.93 -2.55
CA VAL A 15 -5.64 -3.99 -3.47
C VAL A 15 -6.66 -2.90 -3.16
N VAL A 16 -7.00 -2.69 -1.89
CA VAL A 16 -7.91 -1.61 -1.46
C VAL A 16 -7.30 -0.25 -1.76
N GLY A 17 -6.01 -0.05 -1.51
CA GLY A 17 -5.33 1.20 -1.84
C GLY A 17 -5.41 1.53 -3.34
N ALA A 18 -5.12 0.54 -4.19
CA ALA A 18 -5.24 0.68 -5.64
C ALA A 18 -6.70 0.94 -6.08
N ALA A 19 -7.67 0.23 -5.50
CA ALA A 19 -9.08 0.42 -5.79
C ALA A 19 -9.58 1.82 -5.39
N VAL A 20 -9.14 2.35 -4.25
CA VAL A 20 -9.47 3.71 -3.81
C VAL A 20 -8.89 4.74 -4.77
N VAL A 21 -7.62 4.59 -5.18
CA VAL A 21 -6.99 5.48 -6.17
C VAL A 21 -7.77 5.44 -7.48
N GLY A 22 -7.98 4.24 -8.03
CA GLY A 22 -8.68 4.06 -9.29
C GLY A 22 -10.12 4.57 -9.25
N GLY A 23 -10.88 4.20 -8.22
CA GLY A 23 -12.26 4.64 -8.03
C GLY A 23 -12.39 6.14 -7.82
N GLY A 24 -11.50 6.74 -7.04
CA GLY A 24 -11.45 8.19 -6.83
C GLY A 24 -11.13 8.97 -8.11
N LEU A 25 -10.20 8.46 -8.93
CA LEU A 25 -9.89 9.06 -10.23
C LEU A 25 -11.04 8.93 -11.22
N VAL A 26 -11.72 7.78 -11.27
CA VAL A 26 -12.92 7.58 -12.12
C VAL A 26 -14.06 8.51 -11.68
N ALA A 27 -14.31 8.62 -10.37
CA ALA A 27 -15.32 9.53 -9.83
C ALA A 27 -14.98 11.00 -10.12
N ALA A 28 -13.72 11.39 -9.97
CA ALA A 28 -13.25 12.73 -10.32
C ALA A 28 -13.34 13.01 -11.84
N ALA A 29 -13.07 12.01 -12.68
CA ALA A 29 -13.16 12.12 -14.13
C ALA A 29 -14.56 12.51 -14.60
N ALA A 30 -15.60 11.99 -13.94
CA ALA A 30 -16.98 12.33 -14.22
C ALA A 30 -17.32 13.81 -13.96
N LEU A 31 -16.53 14.52 -13.15
CA LEU A 31 -16.75 15.92 -12.76
C LEU A 31 -16.08 16.92 -13.71
N PHE A 32 -15.12 16.51 -14.52
CA PHE A 32 -14.44 17.41 -15.49
C PHE A 32 -15.35 17.91 -16.62
N GLY A 33 -16.54 17.31 -16.79
CA GLY A 33 -17.53 17.76 -17.77
C GLY A 33 -18.31 19.02 -17.38
N VAL A 34 -18.13 19.56 -16.16
CA VAL A 34 -19.05 20.56 -15.59
C VAL A 34 -18.35 21.84 -15.15
N ALA A 35 -18.21 22.82 -16.07
CA ALA A 35 -17.71 24.18 -15.78
C ALA A 35 -16.44 24.22 -14.87
N VAL A 36 -16.06 25.39 -14.34
CA VAL A 36 -14.89 25.48 -13.44
C VAL A 36 -15.14 24.78 -12.10
N ILE A 37 -16.40 24.77 -11.64
CA ILE A 37 -16.75 24.16 -10.36
C ILE A 37 -16.58 22.64 -10.35
N GLY A 38 -16.82 21.97 -11.48
CA GLY A 38 -16.59 20.53 -11.64
C GLY A 38 -15.12 20.17 -11.53
N TRP A 39 -14.21 21.02 -12.04
CA TRP A 39 -12.77 20.84 -11.86
C TRP A 39 -12.35 20.94 -10.39
N LEU A 40 -12.89 21.92 -9.66
CA LEU A 40 -12.61 22.07 -8.23
C LEU A 40 -13.14 20.86 -7.44
N LEU A 41 -14.35 20.39 -7.74
CA LEU A 41 -14.93 19.19 -7.14
C LEU A 41 -14.13 17.92 -7.51
N ALA A 42 -13.67 17.80 -8.75
CA ALA A 42 -12.82 16.70 -9.20
C ALA A 42 -11.54 16.62 -8.37
N ILE A 43 -10.88 17.76 -8.11
CA ILE A 43 -9.69 17.83 -7.27
C ILE A 43 -10.02 17.43 -5.82
N MET A 44 -11.14 17.89 -5.28
CA MET A 44 -11.60 17.55 -3.92
C MET A 44 -11.91 16.06 -3.74
N VAL A 45 -12.16 15.31 -4.82
CA VAL A 45 -12.35 13.86 -4.80
C VAL A 45 -11.03 13.12 -5.08
N ALA A 46 -10.32 13.53 -6.14
CA ALA A 46 -9.10 12.85 -6.60
C ALA A 46 -7.96 12.97 -5.60
N ALA A 47 -7.71 14.15 -5.03
CA ALA A 47 -6.59 14.39 -4.12
C ALA A 47 -6.67 13.53 -2.83
N PRO A 48 -7.79 13.51 -2.06
CA PRO A 48 -7.85 12.66 -0.89
C PRO A 48 -7.87 11.17 -1.25
N ALA A 49 -8.51 10.75 -2.34
CA ALA A 49 -8.52 9.36 -2.76
C ALA A 49 -7.12 8.86 -3.14
N THR A 50 -6.38 9.67 -3.90
CA THR A 50 -5.00 9.34 -4.28
C THR A 50 -4.08 9.26 -3.07
N LEU A 51 -4.14 10.23 -2.16
CA LEU A 51 -3.34 10.25 -0.92
C LEU A 51 -3.68 9.07 0.00
N PHE A 52 -4.96 8.83 0.26
CA PHE A 52 -5.38 7.75 1.15
C PHE A 52 -5.09 6.37 0.55
N GLY A 53 -5.37 6.17 -0.73
CA GLY A 53 -5.13 4.88 -1.38
C GLY A 53 -3.63 4.56 -1.53
N THR A 54 -2.78 5.55 -1.84
CA THR A 54 -1.31 5.32 -1.81
C THR A 54 -0.81 5.05 -0.40
N PHE A 55 -1.33 5.73 0.63
CA PHE A 55 -0.97 5.44 2.02
C PHE A 55 -1.30 3.98 2.41
N LEU A 56 -2.48 3.48 2.04
CA LEU A 56 -2.85 2.08 2.27
C LEU A 56 -1.91 1.13 1.53
N ALA A 57 -1.65 1.39 0.25
CA ALA A 57 -0.76 0.55 -0.55
C ALA A 57 0.66 0.50 0.02
N THR A 58 1.21 1.65 0.43
CA THR A 58 2.52 1.74 1.07
C THR A 58 2.57 0.97 2.38
N LYS A 59 1.52 1.04 3.20
CA LYS A 59 1.44 0.22 4.43
C LYS A 59 1.39 -1.27 4.15
N GLY A 60 0.65 -1.68 3.12
CA GLY A 60 0.63 -3.08 2.69
C GLY A 60 2.00 -3.54 2.22
N LEU A 61 2.68 -2.74 1.40
CA LEU A 61 4.03 -3.02 0.92
C LEU A 61 5.04 -3.11 2.07
N TRP A 62 4.95 -2.21 3.06
CA TRP A 62 5.81 -2.23 4.24
C TRP A 62 5.72 -3.56 4.99
N LEU A 63 4.51 -4.12 5.15
CA LEU A 63 4.33 -5.42 5.80
C LEU A 63 5.01 -6.56 5.03
N VAL A 64 4.99 -6.51 3.69
CA VAL A 64 5.69 -7.49 2.84
C VAL A 64 7.20 -7.39 3.04
N VAL A 65 7.73 -6.17 3.04
CA VAL A 65 9.17 -5.91 3.24
C VAL A 65 9.61 -6.31 4.64
N GLU A 66 8.82 -6.02 5.67
CA GLU A 66 9.13 -6.40 7.05
C GLU A 66 9.16 -7.92 7.21
N ALA A 67 8.19 -8.63 6.62
CA ALA A 67 8.16 -10.09 6.63
C ALA A 67 9.39 -10.68 5.91
N ALA A 68 9.74 -10.17 4.73
CA ALA A 68 10.93 -10.62 3.98
C ALA A 68 12.25 -10.32 4.72
N THR A 69 12.33 -9.17 5.38
CA THR A 69 13.50 -8.78 6.18
C THR A 69 13.68 -9.72 7.37
N ARG A 70 12.61 -10.03 8.11
CA ARG A 70 12.67 -10.99 9.23
C ARG A 70 13.12 -12.36 8.77
N GLU A 71 12.63 -12.83 7.63
CA GLU A 71 13.06 -14.12 7.06
C GLU A 71 14.55 -14.15 6.70
N THR A 72 15.06 -13.02 6.20
CA THR A 72 16.49 -12.90 5.88
C THR A 72 17.34 -12.85 7.15
N VAL A 73 16.89 -12.16 8.20
CA VAL A 73 17.61 -12.04 9.48
C VAL A 73 17.55 -13.34 10.29
N GLU A 74 16.40 -14.00 10.36
CA GLU A 74 16.25 -15.29 11.06
C GLU A 74 16.88 -16.44 10.26
N GLY A 75 16.89 -16.34 8.93
CA GLY A 75 17.55 -17.27 8.02
C GLY A 75 19.05 -17.04 7.86
N ALA A 76 19.57 -15.86 8.24
CA ALA A 76 20.99 -15.61 8.38
C ALA A 76 21.45 -16.36 9.64
N PRO A 77 22.13 -17.51 9.49
CA PRO A 77 22.56 -18.25 10.65
C PRO A 77 23.57 -17.41 11.41
N ARG A 78 23.60 -17.69 12.71
CA ARG A 78 24.68 -17.51 13.68
C ARG A 78 26.02 -18.15 13.22
N SER A 79 26.37 -18.05 11.94
CA SER A 79 27.55 -18.63 11.29
C SER A 79 28.79 -17.76 11.43
N GLU A 80 28.67 -16.57 12.01
CA GLU A 80 29.82 -15.69 12.28
C GLU A 80 30.31 -15.79 13.73
N SER A 81 29.57 -16.46 14.63
CA SER A 81 29.93 -16.55 16.06
C SER A 81 30.39 -17.94 16.53
N LEU A 82 30.69 -18.87 15.62
CA LEU A 82 31.19 -20.22 15.95
C LEU A 82 32.49 -20.60 15.22
N THR A 83 33.19 -19.63 14.62
CA THR A 83 34.47 -19.83 13.92
C THR A 83 35.65 -19.11 14.56
N GLU A 84 35.49 -18.54 15.76
CA GLU A 84 36.58 -18.00 16.57
C GLU A 84 36.64 -18.69 17.94
N GLU A 85 37.02 -19.97 17.97
CA GLU A 85 37.65 -20.62 19.14
C GLU A 85 38.83 -21.49 18.69
#